data_AF-A0A2G5JZY7-F1
#
_entry.id   AF-A0A2G5JZY7-F1
#
_cell.length_a   1.000
_cell.length_b   1.000
_cell.length_c   1.000
_cell.angle_alpha   90.00
_cell.angle_beta   90.00
_cell.angle_gamma   90.00
#
_symmetry.space_group_name_H-M   'P 1'
#
loop_
_entity.id
_entity.type
_entity.pdbx_description
1 polymer ?
#
loop_
_entity_poly.entity_id
_entity_poly.type
_entity_poly.pdbx_seq_one_letter_code
_entity_poly.pdbx_strand_id
1 'polypeptide(L)'
;MLFHPETGQTCFGVIPEKNTKRFVIPAGDIRLPVGKHRGPHRGYGAKHIWVEHKKEMMQAGFGTWEEVPNYVTTILKVGTPIFYEGGSFKHSRVMAVRSSAGTCILELKEQRDKNIWSIVTAFSGTKPHGVKVGNIQKCATP
;
A
#
# COMPACT_ATOMS: atom_id res chain seq x y z
N MET A 1 -10.71 5.13 -7.84
CA MET A 1 -9.35 5.19 -7.26
C MET A 1 -9.10 6.62 -6.81
N LEU A 2 -8.19 6.87 -5.88
CA LEU A 2 -7.71 8.20 -5.55
C LEU A 2 -6.47 8.54 -6.37
N PHE A 3 -6.23 9.83 -6.54
CA PHE A 3 -5.07 10.36 -7.25
C PHE A 3 -3.92 10.63 -6.28
N HIS A 4 -2.70 10.37 -6.73
CA HIS A 4 -1.48 10.76 -6.08
C HIS A 4 -1.39 12.29 -6.08
N PRO A 5 -1.15 12.93 -4.92
CA PRO A 5 -1.27 14.38 -4.76
C PRO A 5 -0.28 15.16 -5.65
N GLU A 6 0.93 14.65 -5.84
CA GLU A 6 1.96 15.38 -6.62
C GLU A 6 1.87 15.14 -8.13
N THR A 7 1.40 13.97 -8.57
CA THR A 7 1.46 13.58 -10.00
C THR A 7 0.11 13.67 -10.69
N GLY A 8 -0.99 13.75 -9.92
CA GLY A 8 -2.35 13.68 -10.46
C GLY A 8 -2.72 12.33 -11.08
N GLN A 9 -1.87 11.29 -10.91
CA GLN A 9 -2.09 9.96 -11.47
C GLN A 9 -2.61 8.99 -10.41
N THR A 10 -3.11 7.82 -10.82
CA THR A 10 -3.62 6.82 -9.86
C THR A 10 -2.54 5.87 -9.31
N CYS A 11 -1.30 6.00 -9.78
CA CYS A 11 -0.17 5.18 -9.36
C CYS A 11 0.59 5.84 -8.19
N PHE A 12 0.77 5.09 -7.11
CA PHE A 12 1.51 5.50 -5.90
C PHE A 12 2.91 4.89 -5.81
N GLY A 13 3.30 4.10 -6.81
CA GLY A 13 4.57 3.38 -6.88
C GLY A 13 4.38 2.06 -7.60
N VAL A 14 5.47 1.35 -7.83
CA VAL A 14 5.47 0.04 -8.49
C VAL A 14 6.17 -0.98 -7.60
N ILE A 15 5.54 -2.14 -7.44
CA ILE A 15 6.19 -3.33 -6.89
C ILE A 15 6.94 -3.98 -8.06
N PRO A 16 8.27 -4.19 -7.96
CA PRO A 16 9.01 -4.93 -8.98
C PRO A 16 8.65 -6.41 -8.96
N GLU A 17 8.79 -7.07 -10.11
CA GLU A 17 8.75 -8.53 -10.14
C GLU A 17 9.91 -9.09 -9.32
N LYS A 18 9.64 -10.12 -8.52
CA LYS A 18 10.67 -10.86 -7.81
C LYS A 18 10.42 -12.35 -7.89
N ASN A 19 11.33 -13.05 -8.54
CA ASN A 19 11.39 -14.50 -8.55
C ASN A 19 12.22 -14.98 -7.36
N THR A 20 11.58 -15.76 -6.47
CA THR A 20 12.26 -16.47 -5.39
C THR A 20 12.12 -17.97 -5.60
N LYS A 21 12.94 -18.77 -4.94
CA LYS A 21 12.84 -20.24 -5.02
C LYS A 21 11.48 -20.79 -4.55
N ARG A 22 10.72 -20.02 -3.76
CA ARG A 22 9.47 -20.48 -3.10
C ARG A 22 8.21 -19.85 -3.68
N PHE A 23 8.31 -18.65 -4.26
CA PHE A 23 7.17 -17.92 -4.78
C PHE A 23 7.60 -16.85 -5.78
N VAL A 24 6.67 -16.48 -6.67
CA VAL A 24 6.79 -15.34 -7.58
C VAL A 24 6.02 -14.18 -7.00
N ILE A 25 6.64 -13.01 -6.97
CA ILE A 25 5.98 -11.73 -6.74
C ILE A 25 5.80 -11.08 -8.10
N PRO A 26 4.56 -10.85 -8.57
CA PRO A 26 4.33 -10.18 -9.83
C PRO A 26 4.59 -8.68 -9.70
N ALA A 27 5.15 -8.09 -10.76
CA ALA A 27 5.20 -6.65 -10.88
C ALA A 27 3.78 -6.06 -10.93
N GLY A 28 3.57 -4.86 -10.41
CA GLY A 28 2.29 -4.17 -10.52
C GLY A 28 2.26 -2.78 -9.90
N ASP A 29 1.34 -1.95 -10.38
CA ASP A 29 1.12 -0.61 -9.84
C ASP A 29 0.52 -0.70 -8.44
N ILE A 30 1.00 0.12 -7.53
CA ILE A 30 0.37 0.36 -6.24
C ILE A 30 -0.74 1.39 -6.44
N ARG A 31 -1.96 1.06 -6.02
CA ARG A 31 -3.14 1.93 -6.19
C ARG A 31 -3.93 2.08 -4.91
N LEU A 32 -4.43 3.29 -4.67
CA LEU A 32 -5.30 3.61 -3.54
C LEU A 32 -6.77 3.64 -3.97
N PRO A 33 -7.58 2.62 -3.66
CA PRO A 33 -9.02 2.72 -3.85
C PRO A 33 -9.65 3.66 -2.80
N VAL A 34 -10.80 4.25 -3.13
CA VAL A 34 -11.66 4.93 -2.13
C VAL A 34 -11.99 3.96 -1.01
N GLY A 35 -12.29 2.71 -1.36
CA GLY A 35 -12.41 1.62 -0.41
C GLY A 35 -13.70 1.65 0.41
N LYS A 36 -13.73 0.85 1.48
CA LYS A 36 -14.85 0.78 2.42
C LYS A 36 -14.38 0.28 3.79
N HIS A 37 -15.00 0.80 4.83
CA HIS A 37 -14.92 0.26 6.19
C HIS A 37 -16.20 -0.53 6.48
N ARG A 38 -16.06 -1.72 7.05
CA ARG A 38 -17.15 -2.66 7.35
C ARG A 38 -17.23 -3.03 8.84
N GLY A 39 -16.34 -2.48 9.67
CA GLY A 39 -16.21 -2.77 11.08
C GLY A 39 -14.74 -2.80 11.51
N PRO A 40 -14.47 -3.01 12.81
CA PRO A 40 -13.12 -2.98 13.37
C PRO A 40 -12.18 -3.91 12.62
N HIS A 41 -11.05 -3.37 12.14
CA HIS A 41 -10.05 -4.11 11.35
C HIS A 41 -10.60 -4.79 10.07
N ARG A 42 -11.78 -4.38 9.61
CA ARG A 42 -12.46 -4.93 8.44
C ARG A 42 -12.72 -3.81 7.45
N GLY A 43 -11.87 -3.72 6.45
CA GLY A 43 -12.01 -2.74 5.39
C GLY A 43 -10.85 -2.76 4.43
N TYR A 44 -10.85 -1.84 3.48
CA TYR A 44 -9.70 -1.54 2.66
C TYR A 44 -9.77 -0.11 2.12
N GLY A 45 -8.64 0.40 1.64
CA GLY A 45 -8.52 1.68 0.95
C GLY A 45 -8.68 2.88 1.85
N ALA A 46 -8.81 4.05 1.24
CA ALA A 46 -8.78 5.32 1.96
C ALA A 46 -9.84 5.41 3.07
N LYS A 47 -11.08 4.97 2.82
CA LYS A 47 -12.17 5.00 3.83
C LYS A 47 -11.81 4.20 5.08
N HIS A 48 -11.15 3.07 4.88
CA HIS A 48 -10.70 2.25 6.00
C HIS A 48 -9.57 2.92 6.77
N ILE A 49 -8.59 3.47 6.05
CA ILE A 49 -7.47 4.21 6.65
C ILE A 49 -7.99 5.35 7.50
N TRP A 50 -8.85 6.20 6.94
CA TRP A 50 -9.39 7.34 7.67
C TRP A 50 -10.13 6.92 8.94
N VAL A 51 -11.05 5.94 8.86
CA VAL A 51 -11.85 5.54 10.03
C VAL A 51 -11.00 4.94 11.14
N GLU A 52 -10.04 4.06 10.81
CA GLU A 52 -9.22 3.38 11.82
C GLU A 52 -8.05 4.24 12.33
N HIS A 53 -7.49 5.08 11.46
CA HIS A 53 -6.19 5.74 11.69
C HIS A 53 -6.28 7.27 11.71
N LYS A 54 -7.48 7.88 11.71
CA LYS A 54 -7.64 9.35 11.79
C LYS A 54 -6.85 9.98 12.93
N LYS A 55 -6.84 9.36 14.12
CA LYS A 55 -6.17 9.94 15.29
C LYS A 55 -4.67 10.13 15.05
N GLU A 56 -3.99 9.11 14.52
CA GLU A 56 -2.55 9.20 14.23
C GLU A 56 -2.26 10.03 12.98
N MET A 57 -3.15 10.03 11.98
CA MET A 57 -3.05 10.93 10.83
C MET A 57 -3.07 12.39 11.29
N MET A 58 -4.00 12.76 12.17
CA MET A 58 -4.09 14.11 12.73
C MET A 58 -2.83 14.50 13.49
N GLN A 59 -2.25 13.56 14.25
CA GLN A 59 -0.98 13.79 14.96
C GLN A 59 0.20 13.99 14.00
N ALA A 60 0.16 13.36 12.82
CA ALA A 60 1.14 13.53 11.76
C ALA A 60 0.88 14.78 10.87
N GLY A 61 -0.17 15.57 11.17
CA GLY A 61 -0.50 16.79 10.43
C GLY A 61 -1.51 16.61 9.29
N PHE A 62 -2.16 15.45 9.18
CA PHE A 62 -3.20 15.17 8.18
C PHE A 62 -4.58 15.13 8.86
N GLY A 63 -5.27 16.28 8.80
CA GLY A 63 -6.50 16.57 9.52
C GLY A 63 -7.79 16.24 8.78
N THR A 64 -7.74 15.95 7.48
CA THR A 64 -8.94 15.74 6.66
C THR A 64 -8.94 14.45 5.86
N TRP A 65 -10.13 14.08 5.38
CA TRP A 65 -10.34 12.92 4.51
C TRP A 65 -9.55 13.04 3.20
N GLU A 66 -9.51 14.24 2.64
CA GLU A 66 -8.83 14.59 1.40
C GLU A 66 -7.32 14.41 1.50
N GLU A 67 -6.78 14.37 2.72
CA GLU A 67 -5.35 14.22 3.00
C GLU A 67 -4.88 12.78 3.17
N VAL A 68 -5.79 11.78 3.10
CA VAL A 68 -5.40 10.37 3.12
C VAL A 68 -4.36 10.01 2.05
N PRO A 69 -4.45 10.47 0.79
CA PRO A 69 -3.39 10.29 -0.20
C PRO A 69 -2.05 10.87 0.25
N ASN A 70 -2.03 12.08 0.83
CA ASN A 70 -0.81 12.72 1.34
C ASN A 70 -0.16 11.90 2.46
N TYR A 71 -0.98 11.38 3.38
CA TYR A 71 -0.49 10.50 4.44
C TYR A 71 0.15 9.23 3.86
N VAL A 72 -0.50 8.60 2.87
CA VAL A 72 0.01 7.39 2.21
C VAL A 72 1.34 7.65 1.48
N THR A 73 1.52 8.80 0.82
CA THR A 73 2.78 9.12 0.13
C THR A 73 3.96 9.35 1.08
N THR A 74 3.71 9.67 2.35
CA THR A 74 4.78 9.70 3.36
C THR A 74 5.43 8.32 3.54
N ILE A 75 4.65 7.25 3.35
CA ILE A 75 5.08 5.85 3.50
C ILE A 75 5.58 5.29 2.16
N LEU A 76 4.80 5.47 1.08
CA LEU A 76 5.06 4.89 -0.24
C LEU A 76 6.03 5.73 -1.10
N LYS A 77 7.25 5.92 -0.61
CA LYS A 77 8.32 6.60 -1.36
C LYS A 77 9.09 5.63 -2.23
N VAL A 78 9.63 6.12 -3.35
CA VAL A 78 10.59 5.35 -4.15
C VAL A 78 11.78 4.95 -3.27
N GLY A 79 12.20 3.70 -3.37
CA GLY A 79 13.24 3.14 -2.52
C GLY A 79 12.74 2.62 -1.17
N THR A 80 11.47 2.83 -0.77
CA THR A 80 10.96 2.27 0.48
C THR A 80 10.98 0.73 0.44
N PRO A 81 11.52 0.05 1.47
CA PRO A 81 11.55 -1.41 1.53
C PRO A 81 10.17 -2.07 1.50
N ILE A 82 10.08 -3.16 0.73
CA ILE A 82 8.91 -4.02 0.62
C ILE A 82 9.20 -5.34 1.33
N PHE A 83 8.26 -5.76 2.17
CA PHE A 83 8.32 -7.00 2.93
C PHE A 83 7.17 -7.92 2.51
N TYR A 84 7.51 -9.19 2.36
CA TYR A 84 6.54 -10.25 2.11
C TYR A 84 6.24 -10.99 3.41
N GLU A 85 4.96 -11.09 3.78
CA GLU A 85 4.50 -11.65 5.06
C GLU A 85 3.84 -13.03 4.91
N GLY A 86 4.02 -13.67 3.75
CA GLY A 86 3.40 -14.97 3.47
C GLY A 86 1.97 -14.84 2.92
N GLY A 87 1.49 -15.90 2.28
CA GLY A 87 0.11 -16.05 1.86
C GLY A 87 -0.55 -17.20 2.64
N SER A 88 -1.72 -16.95 3.20
CA SER A 88 -2.64 -18.06 3.47
C SER A 88 -3.05 -18.64 2.10
N PHE A 89 -2.88 -19.96 1.95
CA PHE A 89 -3.14 -20.77 0.76
C PHE A 89 -4.62 -20.74 0.32
N LYS A 90 -5.11 -19.59 -0.15
CA LYS A 90 -6.24 -19.58 -1.08
C LYS A 90 -6.34 -18.37 -1.99
N HIS A 91 -6.26 -17.09 -1.56
CA HIS A 91 -6.61 -16.00 -2.51
C HIS A 91 -5.94 -14.61 -2.41
N SER A 92 -4.95 -14.36 -1.54
CA SER A 92 -4.34 -13.01 -1.49
C SER A 92 -2.85 -13.04 -1.11
N ARG A 93 -1.98 -12.56 -2.01
CA ARG A 93 -0.59 -12.20 -1.63
C ARG A 93 -0.63 -10.87 -0.92
N VAL A 94 -0.20 -10.85 0.34
CA VAL A 94 -0.13 -9.63 1.17
C VAL A 94 1.32 -9.17 1.26
N MET A 95 1.52 -7.87 1.09
CA MET A 95 2.81 -7.20 1.30
C MET A 95 2.66 -6.06 2.29
N ALA A 96 3.75 -5.79 3.00
CA ALA A 96 3.89 -4.62 3.82
C ALA A 96 5.02 -3.76 3.24
N VAL A 97 4.70 -2.50 2.92
CA VAL A 97 5.70 -1.47 2.65
C VAL A 97 5.97 -0.75 3.95
N ARG A 98 7.25 -0.61 4.33
CA ARG A 98 7.62 0.00 5.61
C ARG A 98 8.65 1.09 5.42
N SER A 99 8.36 2.25 5.98
CA SER A 99 9.25 3.39 6.07
C SER A 99 9.39 3.83 7.53
N SER A 100 10.20 4.85 7.79
CA SER A 100 10.21 5.52 9.10
C SER A 100 8.88 6.23 9.42
N ALA A 101 8.06 6.56 8.42
CA ALA A 101 6.78 7.24 8.58
C ALA A 101 5.61 6.28 8.91
N GLY A 102 5.78 4.98 8.67
CA GLY A 102 4.73 3.99 8.93
C GLY A 102 4.78 2.76 8.03
N THR A 103 3.71 1.99 8.08
CA THR A 103 3.49 0.76 7.30
C THR A 103 2.26 0.91 6.42
N CYS A 104 2.36 0.45 5.18
CA CYS A 104 1.24 0.31 4.24
C CYS A 104 1.07 -1.16 3.85
N ILE A 105 -0.13 -1.69 4.01
CA ILE A 105 -0.47 -3.08 3.65
C ILE A 105 -1.10 -3.10 2.27
N LEU A 106 -0.57 -3.95 1.41
CA LEU A 106 -0.98 -4.13 0.03
C LEU A 106 -1.53 -5.54 -0.19
N GLU A 107 -2.57 -5.64 -1.00
CA GLU A 107 -3.14 -6.89 -1.46
C GLU A 107 -3.04 -6.98 -3.00
N LEU A 108 -2.51 -8.09 -3.51
CA LEU A 108 -2.52 -8.33 -4.94
C LEU A 108 -3.95 -8.56 -5.44
N LYS A 109 -4.33 -7.79 -6.46
CA LYS A 109 -5.50 -8.00 -7.29
C LYS A 109 -5.03 -8.41 -8.68
N GLU A 110 -5.09 -9.70 -8.95
CA GLU A 110 -4.84 -10.25 -10.28
C GLU A 110 -6.02 -9.86 -11.19
N GLN A 111 -5.72 -9.15 -12.28
CA GLN A 111 -6.67 -8.88 -13.36
C GLN A 111 -6.13 -9.48 -14.65
N ARG A 112 -7.00 -9.74 -15.62
CA ARG A 112 -6.65 -10.40 -16.89
C ARG A 112 -5.46 -9.75 -17.62
N ASP A 113 -5.36 -8.42 -17.55
CA ASP A 113 -4.39 -7.66 -18.34
C ASP A 113 -3.27 -7.00 -17.50
N LYS A 114 -3.49 -6.78 -16.20
CA LYS A 114 -2.49 -6.13 -15.33
C LYS A 114 -2.67 -6.49 -13.86
N ASN A 115 -1.56 -6.76 -13.19
CA ASN A 115 -1.53 -6.92 -11.74
C ASN A 115 -1.57 -5.56 -11.04
N ILE A 116 -2.44 -5.43 -10.03
CA ILE A 116 -2.57 -4.24 -9.20
C ILE A 116 -2.30 -4.61 -7.75
N TRP A 117 -1.43 -3.86 -7.08
CA TRP A 117 -1.23 -3.94 -5.64
C TRP A 117 -2.15 -2.90 -4.96
N SER A 118 -3.30 -3.36 -4.49
CA SER A 118 -4.31 -2.51 -3.87
C SER A 118 -3.94 -2.19 -2.44
N ILE A 119 -3.92 -0.91 -2.08
CA ILE A 119 -3.73 -0.49 -0.69
C ILE A 119 -4.95 -0.92 0.14
N VAL A 120 -4.68 -1.68 1.20
CA VAL A 120 -5.67 -2.14 2.18
C VAL A 120 -5.74 -1.16 3.34
N THR A 121 -4.62 -0.90 3.99
CA THR A 121 -4.51 0.06 5.08
C THR A 121 -3.13 0.69 5.13
N ALA A 122 -2.99 1.80 5.86
CA ALA A 122 -1.77 2.51 6.12
C ALA A 122 -1.83 3.09 7.53
N PHE A 123 -0.74 2.96 8.29
CA PHE A 123 -0.70 3.35 9.69
C PHE A 123 0.72 3.66 10.18
N SER A 124 0.84 4.32 11.34
CA SER A 124 2.12 4.86 11.84
C SER A 124 3.12 3.81 12.36
N GLY A 125 2.66 2.59 12.63
CA GLY A 125 3.50 1.51 13.15
C GLY A 125 4.56 1.05 12.14
N THR A 126 5.78 0.78 12.61
CA THR A 126 6.95 0.50 11.74
C THR A 126 7.63 -0.84 12.02
N LYS A 127 7.12 -1.64 12.97
CA LYS A 127 7.74 -2.91 13.36
C LYS A 127 7.86 -3.84 12.15
N PRO A 128 9.09 -4.22 11.75
CA PRO A 128 9.29 -5.07 10.58
C PRO A 128 8.91 -6.52 10.89
N HIS A 129 8.05 -7.08 10.05
CA HIS A 129 7.74 -8.50 10.01
C HIS A 129 7.91 -8.99 8.56
N GLY A 130 8.20 -10.28 8.38
CA GLY A 130 8.40 -10.89 7.07
C GLY A 130 9.78 -10.69 6.46
N VAL A 131 9.92 -11.08 5.20
CA VAL A 131 11.19 -11.08 4.46
C VAL A 131 11.24 -9.87 3.52
N LYS A 132 12.34 -9.11 3.53
CA LYS A 132 12.54 -8.03 2.56
C LYS A 132 12.68 -8.63 1.16
N VAL A 133 11.82 -8.21 0.24
CA VAL A 133 11.74 -8.75 -1.13
C VAL A 133 12.09 -7.75 -2.21
N GLY A 134 12.18 -6.46 -1.87
CA GLY A 134 12.57 -5.41 -2.80
C GLY A 134 12.37 -4.02 -2.21
N ASN A 135 12.29 -3.05 -3.11
CA ASN A 135 12.06 -1.64 -2.80
C ASN A 135 11.07 -1.07 -3.83
N ILE A 136 10.26 -0.09 -3.43
CA ILE A 136 9.31 0.58 -4.33
C ILE A 136 10.05 1.23 -5.49
N GLN A 137 9.52 1.06 -6.69
CA GLN A 137 9.99 1.71 -7.91
C GLN A 137 9.06 2.86 -8.31
N LYS A 138 9.59 3.78 -9.12
CA LYS A 138 8.83 4.90 -9.68
C LYS A 138 7.74 4.37 -10.64
N CYS A 139 6.59 5.02 -10.65
CA CYS A 139 5.58 4.80 -11.69
C CYS A 139 6.17 5.10 -13.08
N ALA A 140 5.74 4.35 -14.09
CA ALA A 140 6.03 4.70 -15.47
C ALA A 140 5.55 6.14 -15.72
N THR A 141 6.43 6.97 -16.29
CA THR A 141 6.03 8.30 -16.74
C THR A 141 5.35 8.11 -18.09
N PRO A 142 4.18 8.72 -18.35
CA PRO A 142 3.56 8.70 -19.67
C PRO A 142 4.46 9.34 -20.72
#